data_AF-A0A2E5BTI8-F1
#
_entry.id   AF-A0A2E5BTI8-F1
#
_cell.length_a   1.000
_cell.length_b   1.000
_cell.length_c   1.000
_cell.angle_alpha   90.00
_cell.angle_beta   90.00
_cell.angle_gamma   90.00
#
_symmetry.space_group_name_H-M   'P 1'
#
loop_
_entity.id
_entity.type
_entity.pdbx_description
1 polymer ?
#
loop_
_entity_poly.entity_id
_entity_poly.type
_entity_poly.pdbx_seq_one_letter_code
_entity_poly.pdbx_strand_id
1 'polypeptide(L)'
;MNLLSDTIGATVGKVADTISDLFTTDQERLQARNELKALEGTLISQALAYEARLFAAQSDVIQAEARGESWLQRNWRPVTMLTFMSLIAARWMGWTAPGMSESEYLSLYDLMKIGLGGYVVGRSAEKIAPALLRGWQTRQGGS
;
A
#
# COMPACT_ATOMS: atom_id res chain seq x y z
N MET A 1 8.50 17.13 18.96
CA MET A 1 9.36 18.25 18.53
C MET A 1 10.58 17.65 17.82
N ASN A 2 10.51 17.38 16.52
CA ASN A 2 10.75 18.28 15.37
C ASN A 2 12.20 18.73 15.17
N LEU A 3 13.09 17.78 14.86
CA LEU A 3 14.44 18.04 14.33
C LEU A 3 14.42 18.75 12.96
N LEU A 4 13.32 18.60 12.22
CA LEU A 4 13.10 19.24 10.92
C LEU A 4 12.71 20.73 11.04
N SER A 5 12.00 21.15 12.09
CA SER A 5 11.70 22.58 12.28
C SER A 5 12.93 23.39 12.66
N ASP A 6 13.83 22.79 13.44
CA ASP A 6 15.01 23.48 13.96
C ASP A 6 16.08 23.65 12.89
N THR A 7 16.22 22.68 11.97
CA THR A 7 17.14 22.74 10.83
C THR A 7 16.64 23.68 9.73
N ILE A 8 15.33 23.70 9.46
CA ILE A 8 14.70 24.67 8.55
C ILE A 8 14.82 26.08 9.16
N GLY A 9 14.53 26.26 10.45
CA GLY A 9 14.63 27.54 11.14
C GLY A 9 16.05 28.14 11.11
N ALA A 10 17.07 27.31 11.34
CA ALA A 10 18.47 27.74 11.29
C ALA A 10 18.94 28.14 9.88
N THR A 11 18.41 27.49 8.84
CA THR A 11 18.77 27.77 7.44
C THR A 11 18.07 29.04 6.95
N VAL A 12 16.80 29.23 7.32
CA VAL A 12 16.03 30.44 7.03
C VAL A 12 16.62 31.68 7.71
N GLY A 13 17.09 31.56 8.95
CA GLY A 13 17.76 32.66 9.67
C GLY A 13 19.02 33.16 8.95
N LYS A 14 19.90 32.26 8.50
CA LYS A 14 21.13 32.65 7.79
C LYS A 14 20.85 33.30 6.43
N VAL A 15 19.82 32.86 5.73
CA VAL A 15 19.38 33.47 4.47
C VAL A 15 18.78 34.85 4.72
N ALA A 16 17.99 35.02 5.79
CA ALA A 16 17.40 36.31 6.16
C ALA A 16 18.46 37.36 6.52
N ASP A 17 19.50 36.97 7.26
CA ASP A 17 20.58 37.88 7.68
C ASP A 17 21.46 38.29 6.48
N THR A 18 21.76 37.37 5.57
CA THR A 18 22.56 37.69 4.35
C THR A 18 21.78 38.62 3.40
N ILE A 19 20.46 38.48 3.32
CA ILE A 19 19.58 39.39 2.57
C ILE A 19 19.45 40.75 3.28
N SER A 20 19.58 40.76 4.62
CA SER A 20 19.58 41.97 5.45
C SER A 20 20.89 42.76 5.41
N ASP A 21 21.99 42.17 4.95
CA ASP A 21 23.25 42.90 4.73
C ASP A 21 23.36 43.53 3.33
N LEU A 22 22.64 43.01 2.32
CA LEU A 22 22.82 43.42 0.92
C LEU A 22 21.96 44.60 0.43
N PHE A 23 21.06 45.18 1.25
CA PHE A 23 20.04 46.13 0.76
C PHE A 23 19.72 47.30 1.74
N THR A 24 20.64 48.19 2.04
CA THR A 24 20.48 49.27 3.06
C THR A 24 19.36 50.33 2.82
N THR A 25 18.51 50.23 1.80
CA THR A 25 17.44 51.22 1.52
C THR A 25 16.05 50.60 1.72
N ASP A 26 15.37 50.98 2.80
CA ASP A 26 14.13 50.34 3.29
C ASP A 26 12.96 50.33 2.30
N GLN A 27 12.90 51.29 1.37
CA GLN A 27 11.78 51.43 0.43
C GLN A 27 11.88 50.48 -0.78
N GLU A 28 13.07 50.30 -1.34
CA GLU A 28 13.33 49.32 -2.42
C GLU A 28 13.32 47.88 -1.86
N ARG A 29 13.80 47.68 -0.62
CA ARG A 29 13.65 46.40 0.09
C ARG A 29 12.21 45.93 0.20
N LEU A 30 11.29 46.85 0.51
CA LEU A 30 9.87 46.52 0.68
C LEU A 30 9.21 46.12 -0.64
N GLN A 31 9.52 46.83 -1.74
CA GLN A 31 9.01 46.47 -3.07
C GLN A 31 9.60 45.16 -3.57
N ALA A 32 10.92 44.97 -3.43
CA ALA A 32 11.59 43.72 -3.77
C ALA A 32 11.06 42.54 -2.92
N ARG A 33 10.79 42.74 -1.62
CA ARG A 33 10.18 41.71 -0.76
C ARG A 33 8.75 41.36 -1.17
N ASN A 34 7.97 42.32 -1.66
CA ASN A 34 6.61 42.06 -2.13
C ASN A 34 6.60 41.28 -3.45
N GLU A 35 7.48 41.63 -4.39
CA GLU A 35 7.65 40.89 -5.64
C GLU A 35 8.19 39.49 -5.40
N LEU A 36 9.17 39.33 -4.51
CA LEU A 36 9.68 38.02 -4.10
C LEU A 36 8.60 37.15 -3.44
N LYS A 37 7.75 37.72 -2.58
CA LYS A 37 6.62 36.98 -1.97
C LYS A 37 5.57 36.56 -3.00
N ALA A 38 5.29 37.39 -4.00
CA ALA A 38 4.38 37.05 -5.08
C ALA A 38 4.96 35.92 -5.96
N LEU A 39 6.27 35.97 -6.22
CA LEU A 39 6.99 34.93 -6.94
C LEU A 39 7.02 33.62 -6.14
N GLU A 40 7.30 33.69 -4.84
CA GLU A 40 7.30 32.56 -3.91
C GLU A 40 5.92 31.90 -3.84
N GLY A 41 4.84 32.69 -3.73
CA GLY A 41 3.47 32.17 -3.77
C GLY A 41 3.15 31.45 -5.09
N THR A 42 3.63 31.99 -6.21
CA THR A 42 3.46 31.37 -7.53
C THR A 42 4.24 30.06 -7.61
N LEU A 43 5.49 30.03 -7.13
CA LEU A 43 6.32 28.82 -7.10
C LEU A 43 5.73 27.74 -6.19
N ILE A 44 5.26 28.10 -5.00
CA ILE A 44 4.59 27.17 -4.08
C ILE A 44 3.32 26.61 -4.71
N SER A 45 2.52 27.44 -5.37
CA SER A 45 1.30 26.98 -6.04
C SER A 45 1.59 25.99 -7.17
N GLN A 46 2.66 26.24 -7.95
CA GLN A 46 3.09 25.33 -9.00
C GLN A 46 3.65 24.04 -8.42
N ALA A 47 4.46 24.12 -7.35
CA ALA A 47 4.99 22.94 -6.66
C ALA A 47 3.87 22.05 -6.11
N LEU A 48 2.87 22.64 -5.44
CA LEU A 48 1.68 21.91 -4.99
C LEU A 48 0.90 21.29 -6.15
N ALA A 49 0.77 22.00 -7.28
CA ALA A 49 0.07 21.47 -8.46
C ALA A 49 0.83 20.28 -9.08
N TYR A 50 2.16 20.33 -9.11
CA TYR A 50 3.00 19.22 -9.55
C TYR A 50 2.89 18.03 -8.60
N GLU A 51 2.95 18.26 -7.28
CA GLU A 51 2.81 17.21 -6.27
C GLU A 51 1.42 16.57 -6.32
N ALA A 52 0.36 17.36 -6.49
CA ALA A 52 -0.99 16.86 -6.68
C ALA A 52 -1.13 16.01 -7.95
N ARG A 53 -0.48 16.39 -9.06
CA ARG A 53 -0.45 15.59 -10.30
C ARG A 53 0.31 14.28 -10.12
N LEU A 54 1.45 14.31 -9.43
CA LEU A 54 2.21 13.10 -9.11
C LEU A 54 1.40 12.17 -8.22
N PHE A 55 0.72 12.71 -7.21
CA PHE A 55 -0.15 11.96 -6.33
C PHE A 55 -1.34 11.35 -7.08
N ALA A 56 -1.98 12.11 -7.97
CA ALA A 56 -3.06 11.61 -8.81
C ALA A 56 -2.60 10.49 -9.75
N ALA A 57 -1.44 10.65 -10.41
CA ALA A 57 -0.87 9.63 -11.29
C ALA A 57 -0.51 8.34 -10.53
N GLN A 58 0.08 8.46 -9.34
CA GLN A 58 0.35 7.31 -8.46
C GLN A 58 -0.94 6.65 -8.00
N SER A 59 -1.95 7.43 -7.62
CA SER A 59 -3.27 6.92 -7.24
C SER A 59 -3.95 6.18 -8.39
N ASP A 60 -3.83 6.68 -9.62
CA ASP A 60 -4.38 6.04 -10.83
C ASP A 60 -3.67 4.73 -11.15
N VAL A 61 -2.34 4.66 -11.01
CA VAL A 61 -1.59 3.40 -11.16
C VAL A 61 -2.02 2.40 -10.09
N ILE A 62 -2.07 2.81 -8.83
CA ILE A 62 -2.53 1.95 -7.72
C ILE A 62 -3.99 1.52 -7.93
N GLN A 63 -4.86 2.40 -8.43
CA GLN A 63 -6.23 2.04 -8.79
C GLN A 63 -6.29 1.09 -9.99
N ALA A 64 -5.45 1.29 -11.00
CA ALA A 64 -5.36 0.38 -12.15
C ALA A 64 -4.86 -1.01 -11.72
N GLU A 65 -3.88 -1.07 -10.82
CA GLU A 65 -3.37 -2.31 -10.22
C GLU A 65 -4.40 -2.95 -9.28
N ALA A 66 -5.10 -2.18 -8.45
CA ALA A 66 -6.12 -2.68 -7.53
C ALA A 66 -7.42 -3.10 -8.26
N ARG A 67 -7.80 -2.41 -9.34
CA ARG A 67 -8.86 -2.86 -10.28
C ARG A 67 -8.38 -4.07 -11.09
N GLY A 68 -7.08 -4.16 -11.32
CA GLY A 68 -6.36 -5.28 -11.93
C GLY A 68 -6.00 -6.40 -10.96
N GLU A 69 -6.54 -6.44 -9.72
CA GLU A 69 -6.55 -7.65 -8.89
C GLU A 69 -7.19 -8.77 -9.72
N SER A 70 -6.32 -9.54 -10.34
CA SER A 70 -6.62 -10.39 -11.48
C SER A 70 -7.85 -11.23 -11.17
N TRP A 71 -8.78 -11.32 -12.13
CA TRP A 71 -9.91 -12.25 -12.04
C TRP A 71 -9.45 -13.64 -11.56
N LEU A 72 -8.24 -14.04 -11.93
CA LEU A 72 -7.60 -15.26 -11.47
C LEU A 72 -7.27 -15.24 -9.96
N GLN A 73 -6.73 -14.15 -9.42
CA GLN A 73 -6.48 -13.99 -7.96
C GLN A 73 -7.77 -13.97 -7.13
N ARG A 74 -8.90 -13.55 -7.71
CA ARG A 74 -10.21 -13.59 -7.04
C ARG A 74 -10.87 -14.96 -7.13
N ASN A 75 -10.78 -15.60 -8.29
CA ASN A 75 -11.52 -16.82 -8.58
C ASN A 75 -10.74 -18.12 -8.37
N TRP A 76 -9.40 -18.10 -8.21
CA TRP A 76 -8.64 -19.33 -7.99
C TRP A 76 -9.09 -20.08 -6.72
N ARG A 77 -9.63 -19.36 -5.73
CA ARG A 77 -10.30 -19.91 -4.53
C ARG A 77 -11.50 -20.82 -4.89
N PRO A 78 -12.58 -20.29 -5.48
CA PRO A 78 -13.66 -21.14 -6.01
C PRO A 78 -13.17 -22.22 -6.96
N VAL A 79 -12.25 -21.90 -7.87
CA VAL A 79 -11.77 -22.83 -8.89
C VAL A 79 -11.07 -24.03 -8.27
N THR A 80 -10.18 -23.84 -7.28
CA THR A 80 -9.50 -24.95 -6.60
C THR A 80 -10.49 -25.85 -5.84
N MET A 81 -11.51 -25.27 -5.18
CA MET A 81 -12.57 -26.03 -4.53
C MET A 81 -13.42 -26.83 -5.53
N LEU A 82 -13.77 -26.21 -6.67
CA LEU A 82 -14.50 -26.89 -7.75
C LEU A 82 -13.67 -28.01 -8.37
N THR A 83 -12.35 -27.84 -8.54
CA THR A 83 -11.45 -28.89 -9.02
C THR A 83 -11.42 -30.08 -8.05
N PHE A 84 -11.23 -29.86 -6.75
CA PHE A 84 -11.25 -30.95 -5.77
C PHE A 84 -12.60 -31.64 -5.68
N MET A 85 -13.70 -30.87 -5.69
CA MET A 85 -15.06 -31.42 -5.75
C MET A 85 -15.26 -32.26 -7.01
N SER A 86 -14.76 -31.80 -8.16
CA SER A 86 -14.85 -32.54 -9.43
C SER A 86 -14.04 -33.83 -9.39
N LEU A 87 -12.85 -33.84 -8.77
CA LEU A 87 -12.03 -35.04 -8.60
C LEU A 87 -12.72 -36.08 -7.70
N ILE A 88 -13.33 -35.64 -6.59
CA ILE A 88 -14.11 -36.51 -5.70
C ILE A 88 -15.37 -37.04 -6.40
N ALA A 89 -16.06 -36.19 -7.16
CA ALA A 89 -17.24 -36.58 -7.93
C ALA A 89 -16.89 -37.57 -9.06
N ALA A 90 -15.81 -37.33 -9.81
CA ALA A 90 -15.31 -38.24 -10.84
C ALA A 90 -14.98 -39.62 -10.26
N ARG A 91 -14.36 -39.67 -9.08
CA ARG A 91 -14.10 -40.92 -8.34
C ARG A 91 -15.36 -41.72 -8.03
N TRP A 92 -16.44 -41.02 -7.65
CA TRP A 92 -17.74 -41.64 -7.37
C TRP A 92 -18.46 -42.10 -8.63
N MET A 93 -18.26 -41.42 -9.75
CA MET A 93 -18.77 -41.83 -11.07
C MET A 93 -17.96 -42.96 -11.72
N GLY A 94 -16.94 -43.50 -11.03
CA GLY A 94 -16.09 -44.58 -11.55
C GLY A 94 -15.01 -44.12 -12.52
N TRP A 95 -14.84 -42.81 -12.72
CA TRP A 95 -13.71 -42.23 -13.45
C TRP A 95 -12.49 -42.14 -12.53
N THR A 96 -11.80 -43.26 -12.43
CA THR A 96 -10.52 -43.37 -11.71
C THR A 96 -9.43 -43.84 -12.64
N ALA A 97 -8.20 -43.38 -12.42
CA ALA A 97 -7.06 -43.94 -13.15
C ALA A 97 -6.98 -45.47 -12.88
N PRO A 98 -6.93 -46.30 -13.93
CA PRO A 98 -6.83 -47.75 -13.76
C PRO A 98 -5.47 -48.10 -13.13
N GLY A 99 -5.48 -48.90 -12.06
CA GLY A 99 -4.26 -49.45 -11.45
C GLY A 99 -3.69 -48.70 -10.25
N MET A 100 -4.38 -47.68 -9.71
CA MET A 100 -3.90 -46.95 -8.53
C MET A 100 -4.09 -47.77 -7.24
N SER A 101 -3.02 -47.93 -6.45
CA SER A 101 -3.02 -48.65 -5.18
C SER A 101 -3.68 -47.87 -4.04
N GLU A 102 -4.18 -48.55 -3.02
CA GLU A 102 -4.81 -47.91 -1.84
C GLU A 102 -3.86 -46.90 -1.16
N SER A 103 -2.55 -47.20 -1.12
CA SER A 103 -1.52 -46.31 -0.58
C SER A 103 -1.35 -45.01 -1.37
N GLU A 104 -1.47 -45.05 -2.70
CA GLU A 104 -1.38 -43.85 -3.54
C GLU A 104 -2.59 -42.94 -3.32
N TYR A 105 -3.79 -43.53 -3.15
CA TYR A 105 -4.99 -42.76 -2.81
C TYR A 105 -4.86 -42.05 -1.46
N LEU A 106 -4.44 -42.76 -0.42
CA LEU A 106 -4.25 -42.18 0.91
C LEU A 106 -3.23 -41.03 0.87
N SER A 107 -2.14 -41.20 0.13
CA SER A 107 -1.12 -40.16 -0.05
C SER A 107 -1.67 -38.91 -0.77
N LEU A 108 -2.49 -39.10 -1.80
CA LEU A 108 -3.18 -38.01 -2.52
C LEU A 108 -4.17 -37.27 -1.62
N TYR A 109 -4.95 -37.99 -0.81
CA TYR A 109 -5.88 -37.40 0.14
C TYR A 109 -5.16 -36.61 1.23
N ASP A 110 -4.04 -37.10 1.74
CA ASP A 110 -3.25 -36.40 2.76
C ASP A 110 -2.58 -35.15 2.19
N LEU A 111 -2.04 -35.20 0.96
CA LEU A 111 -1.53 -34.02 0.27
C LEU A 111 -2.63 -32.96 0.08
N MET A 112 -3.83 -33.39 -0.29
CA MET A 112 -4.99 -32.51 -0.41
C MET A 112 -5.39 -31.88 0.94
N LYS A 113 -5.41 -32.65 2.04
CA LYS A 113 -5.69 -32.14 3.39
C LYS A 113 -4.65 -31.11 3.83
N ILE A 114 -3.37 -31.35 3.56
CA ILE A 114 -2.28 -30.42 3.90
C ILE A 114 -2.43 -29.14 3.07
N GLY A 115 -2.66 -29.25 1.76
CA GLY A 115 -2.84 -28.10 0.86
C GLY A 115 -4.06 -27.25 1.24
N LEU A 116 -5.21 -27.89 1.49
CA LEU A 116 -6.44 -27.22 1.90
C LEU A 116 -6.33 -26.62 3.32
N GLY A 117 -5.77 -27.39 4.26
CA GLY A 117 -5.58 -26.96 5.65
C GLY A 117 -4.64 -25.76 5.74
N GLY A 118 -3.48 -25.82 5.07
CA GLY A 118 -2.53 -24.71 5.00
C GLY A 118 -3.15 -23.46 4.36
N TYR A 119 -3.98 -23.64 3.34
CA TYR A 119 -4.65 -22.53 2.68
C TYR A 119 -5.71 -21.83 3.55
N VAL A 120 -6.55 -22.60 4.24
CA VAL A 120 -7.59 -22.06 5.14
C VAL A 120 -6.93 -21.32 6.32
N VAL A 121 -5.85 -21.87 6.87
CA VAL A 121 -5.08 -21.22 7.94
C VAL A 121 -4.46 -19.92 7.43
N GLY A 122 -3.82 -19.93 6.25
CA GLY A 122 -3.24 -18.75 5.64
C GLY A 122 -4.26 -17.62 5.44
N ARG A 123 -5.46 -17.93 4.91
CA ARG A 123 -6.50 -16.90 4.76
C ARG A 123 -7.08 -16.43 6.09
N SER A 124 -7.19 -17.33 7.07
CA SER A 124 -7.66 -16.96 8.40
C SER A 124 -6.68 -15.98 9.06
N ALA A 125 -5.38 -16.23 8.95
CA ALA A 125 -4.34 -15.33 9.42
C ALA A 125 -4.42 -13.95 8.73
N GLU A 126 -4.61 -13.91 7.42
CA GLU A 126 -4.74 -12.64 6.68
C GLU A 126 -5.95 -11.81 7.11
N LYS A 127 -7.07 -12.45 7.49
CA LYS A 127 -8.24 -11.75 8.02
C LYS A 127 -8.05 -11.26 9.46
N ILE A 128 -7.37 -12.06 10.29
CA ILE A 128 -7.20 -11.80 11.72
C ILE A 128 -6.09 -10.76 11.97
N ALA A 129 -5.01 -10.78 11.20
CA ALA A 129 -3.88 -9.86 11.33
C ALA A 129 -4.28 -8.37 11.42
N PRO A 130 -5.12 -7.81 10.51
CA PRO A 130 -5.53 -6.41 10.60
C PRO A 130 -6.52 -6.13 11.74
N ALA A 131 -7.25 -7.15 12.24
CA ALA A 131 -8.10 -6.99 13.42
C ALA A 131 -7.25 -6.89 14.70
N LEU A 132 -6.21 -7.72 14.80
CA LEU A 132 -5.24 -7.67 15.91
C LEU A 132 -4.47 -6.34 15.91
N LEU A 133 -4.00 -5.90 14.73
CA LEU A 133 -3.26 -4.65 14.61
C LEU A 133 -4.10 -3.43 15.02
N ARG A 134 -5.37 -3.38 14.60
CA ARG A 134 -6.32 -2.33 15.01
C ARG A 134 -6.60 -2.35 16.52
N GLY A 135 -6.76 -3.54 17.11
CA GLY A 135 -6.94 -3.70 18.56
C GLY A 135 -5.73 -3.29 19.39
N TRP A 136 -4.53 -3.31 18.80
CA TRP A 136 -3.29 -2.86 19.45
C TRP A 136 -3.13 -1.33 19.38
N GLN A 137 -3.55 -0.71 18.27
CA GLN A 137 -3.53 0.74 18.08
C GLN A 137 -4.55 1.47 18.97
N THR A 138 -5.76 0.93 19.13
CA THR A 138 -6.78 1.50 20.04
C THR A 138 -6.36 1.45 21.51
N ARG A 139 -5.45 0.55 21.89
CA ARG A 139 -4.86 0.49 23.24
C ARG A 139 -3.75 1.51 23.49
N GLN A 140 -3.09 2.03 22.45
CA GLN A 140 -2.00 3.01 22.58
C GLN A 140 -2.41 4.46 22.33
N GLY A 141 -3.48 4.71 21.57
CA GLY A 141 -4.03 6.06 21.36
C GLY A 141 -5.05 6.50 22.40
N GLY A 142 -5.26 5.72 23.47
CA GLY A 142 -6.27 5.94 24.50
C GLY A 142 -5.75 6.56 25.81
N SER A 143 -4.56 7.15 25.82
CA SER A 143 -3.97 7.87 26.96
C SER A 143 -3.32 9.16 26.51
#